data_AF-A0A366XF13-F1
#
_entry.id   AF-A0A366XF13-F1
#
_cell.length_a   1.000
_cell.length_b   1.000
_cell.length_c   1.000
_cell.angle_alpha   90.00
_cell.angle_beta   90.00
_cell.angle_gamma   90.00
#
_symmetry.space_group_name_H-M   'P 1'
#
loop_
_entity.id
_entity.type
_entity.pdbx_description
1 polymer ?
#
loop_
_entity_poly.entity_id
_entity_poly.type
_entity_poly.pdbx_seq_one_letter_code
_entity_poly.pdbx_strand_id
1 'polypeptide(L)'
;MKHAPLSTAPPTTQAPHGIEHNSEQPAEKFKPFGLRAKWLHFANQRELRRLAKLHGRIKRRQCSLDDLVAERQKIMNRSIRRMRRDSGKN
;
A
#
# COMPACT_ATOMS: atom_id res chain seq x y z
N MET A 1 -39.57 51.92 -23.56
CA MET A 1 -39.14 50.81 -24.45
C MET A 1 -37.62 50.85 -24.46
N LYS A 2 -36.85 49.91 -23.92
CA LYS A 2 -36.83 48.47 -24.16
C LYS A 2 -36.23 47.80 -22.91
N HIS A 3 -36.91 46.82 -22.32
CA HIS A 3 -36.37 46.01 -21.23
C HIS A 3 -35.46 44.92 -21.82
N ALA A 4 -34.26 44.76 -21.26
CA ALA A 4 -33.35 43.66 -21.58
C ALA A 4 -33.85 42.36 -20.91
N PRO A 5 -33.91 41.21 -21.61
CA PRO A 5 -34.30 39.96 -20.98
C PRO A 5 -33.11 39.34 -20.23
N LEU A 6 -33.31 39.07 -18.94
CA LEU A 6 -32.45 38.20 -18.15
C LEU A 6 -32.48 36.78 -18.73
N SER A 7 -31.30 36.26 -19.10
CA SER A 7 -31.12 34.90 -19.57
C SER A 7 -30.97 33.96 -18.38
N THR A 8 -32.07 33.36 -17.94
CA THR A 8 -32.12 32.34 -16.88
C THR A 8 -31.83 30.97 -17.49
N ALA A 9 -30.64 30.41 -17.22
CA ALA A 9 -30.34 29.03 -17.56
C ALA A 9 -30.96 28.07 -16.52
N PRO A 10 -31.62 26.97 -16.92
CA PRO A 10 -32.18 26.00 -15.99
C PRO A 10 -31.07 25.19 -15.28
N PRO A 11 -31.24 24.82 -13.99
CA PRO A 11 -30.34 23.89 -13.34
C PRO A 11 -30.53 22.49 -13.95
N THR A 12 -29.51 21.97 -14.62
CA THR A 12 -29.45 20.57 -15.03
C THR A 12 -29.35 19.70 -13.77
N THR A 13 -30.45 19.03 -13.44
CA THR A 13 -30.51 17.91 -12.49
C THR A 13 -29.56 16.82 -12.94
N GLN A 14 -28.38 16.74 -12.32
CA GLN A 14 -27.47 15.63 -12.49
C GLN A 14 -27.95 14.47 -11.60
N ALA A 15 -28.48 13.41 -12.21
CA ALA A 15 -28.83 12.19 -11.51
C ALA A 15 -27.57 11.59 -10.84
N PRO A 16 -27.65 11.16 -9.56
CA PRO A 16 -26.56 10.43 -8.92
C PRO A 16 -26.39 9.10 -9.65
N HIS A 17 -25.26 9.00 -10.36
CA HIS A 17 -24.78 7.78 -10.96
C HIS A 17 -24.53 6.81 -9.80
N GLY A 18 -25.37 5.78 -9.71
CA GLY A 18 -25.25 4.71 -8.74
C GLY A 18 -23.91 4.01 -8.93
N ILE A 19 -22.95 4.35 -8.07
CA ILE A 19 -21.74 3.57 -7.92
C ILE A 19 -22.12 2.37 -7.05
N GLU A 20 -22.82 1.40 -7.66
CA GLU A 20 -22.99 0.07 -7.10
C GLU A 20 -21.69 -0.71 -7.31
N HIS A 21 -20.69 -0.46 -6.46
CA HIS A 21 -19.61 -1.41 -6.26
C HIS A 21 -20.07 -2.50 -5.30
N ASN A 22 -21.03 -3.32 -5.74
CA ASN A 22 -21.41 -4.53 -5.04
C ASN A 22 -20.44 -5.65 -5.44
N SER A 23 -19.17 -5.49 -5.06
CA SER A 23 -18.26 -6.62 -4.99
C SER A 23 -18.40 -7.22 -3.60
N GLU A 24 -19.38 -8.10 -3.42
CA GLU A 24 -19.30 -9.17 -2.43
C GLU A 24 -18.10 -10.05 -2.81
N GLN A 25 -16.90 -9.53 -2.58
CA GLN A 25 -15.73 -10.36 -2.52
C GLN A 25 -15.97 -11.30 -1.34
N PRO A 26 -15.98 -12.64 -1.54
CA PRO A 26 -16.00 -13.56 -0.44
C PRO A 26 -14.87 -13.11 0.45
N ALA A 27 -15.16 -12.76 1.71
CA ALA A 27 -14.16 -12.33 2.66
C ALA A 27 -13.07 -13.41 2.68
N GLU A 28 -12.03 -13.24 1.87
CA GLU A 28 -10.85 -14.09 1.88
C GLU A 28 -10.49 -14.13 3.34
N LYS A 29 -10.55 -15.32 3.94
CA LYS A 29 -10.43 -15.50 5.38
C LYS A 29 -9.11 -14.86 5.82
N PHE A 30 -9.17 -13.57 6.17
CA PHE A 30 -8.02 -12.71 6.37
C PHE A 30 -7.27 -13.33 7.53
N LYS A 31 -6.16 -14.02 7.25
CA LYS A 31 -5.33 -14.61 8.29
C LYS A 31 -4.73 -13.44 9.08
N PRO A 32 -5.09 -13.22 10.35
CA PRO A 32 -4.55 -12.10 11.10
C PRO A 32 -3.02 -12.23 11.14
N PHE A 33 -2.33 -11.15 10.77
CA PHE A 33 -0.86 -11.12 10.68
C PHE A 33 -0.24 -12.13 9.69
N GLY A 34 -1.02 -12.67 8.74
CA GLY A 34 -0.57 -13.72 7.81
C GLY A 34 -0.46 -15.11 8.45
N LEU A 35 -0.88 -15.27 9.70
CA LEU A 35 -0.75 -16.49 10.48
C LEU A 35 -2.13 -17.07 10.82
N ARG A 36 -2.25 -18.40 10.78
CA ARG A 36 -3.34 -19.13 11.43
C ARG A 36 -2.79 -19.75 12.71
N ALA A 37 -2.75 -18.96 13.77
CA ALA A 37 -2.15 -19.39 15.02
C ALA A 37 -3.21 -19.61 16.11
N LYS A 38 -3.18 -20.79 16.77
CA LYS A 38 -4.14 -21.14 17.82
C LYS A 38 -4.08 -20.20 19.03
N TRP A 39 -2.91 -19.62 19.31
CA TRP A 39 -2.76 -18.65 20.41
C TRP A 39 -3.63 -17.40 20.23
N LEU A 40 -4.05 -17.09 19.00
CA LEU A 40 -4.88 -15.93 18.70
C LEU A 40 -6.25 -15.98 19.41
N HIS A 41 -6.76 -17.18 19.68
CA HIS A 41 -8.00 -17.38 20.44
C HIS A 41 -7.89 -16.92 21.90
N PHE A 42 -6.69 -16.86 22.45
CA PHE A 42 -6.45 -16.44 23.83
C PHE A 42 -6.09 -14.95 23.97
N ALA A 43 -5.82 -14.27 22.85
CA ALA A 43 -5.46 -12.86 22.86
C ALA A 43 -6.70 -11.98 23.06
N ASN A 44 -6.61 -11.00 23.96
CA ASN A 44 -7.69 -10.04 24.15
C ASN A 44 -7.71 -8.96 23.04
N GLN A 45 -8.81 -8.22 22.94
CA GLN A 45 -8.98 -7.21 21.88
C GLN A 45 -7.96 -6.06 21.97
N ARG A 46 -7.37 -5.80 23.13
CA ARG A 46 -6.33 -4.77 23.31
C ARG A 46 -4.98 -5.26 22.75
N GLU A 47 -4.63 -6.50 23.02
CA GLU A 47 -3.46 -7.20 22.49
C GLU A 47 -3.55 -7.33 20.97
N LEU A 48 -4.69 -7.78 20.44
CA LEU A 48 -4.90 -7.90 18.99
C LEU A 48 -4.71 -6.56 18.27
N ARG A 49 -5.27 -5.47 18.81
CA ARG A 49 -5.06 -4.11 18.27
C ARG A 49 -3.60 -3.67 18.34
N ARG A 50 -2.89 -4.02 19.42
CA ARG A 50 -1.46 -3.71 19.56
C ARG A 50 -0.63 -4.50 18.55
N LEU A 51 -0.91 -5.79 18.40
CA LEU A 51 -0.26 -6.67 17.43
C LEU A 51 -0.44 -6.17 16.00
N ALA A 52 -1.63 -5.70 15.62
CA ALA A 52 -1.86 -5.10 14.30
C ALA A 52 -0.98 -3.87 14.04
N LYS A 53 -0.87 -2.98 15.03
CA LYS A 53 0.02 -1.81 14.94
C LYS A 53 1.48 -2.23 14.83
N LEU A 54 1.91 -3.23 15.60
CA LEU A 54 3.28 -3.74 15.56
C LEU A 54 3.59 -4.40 14.22
N HIS A 55 2.70 -5.25 13.71
CA HIS A 55 2.85 -5.92 12.42
C HIS A 55 3.03 -4.91 11.28
N GLY A 56 2.18 -3.88 11.23
CA GLY A 56 2.32 -2.80 10.24
C GLY A 56 3.64 -2.04 10.36
N ARG A 57 4.12 -1.78 11.59
CA ARG A 57 5.42 -1.12 11.81
C ARG A 57 6.59 -2.01 11.40
N ILE A 58 6.54 -3.30 11.71
CA ILE A 58 7.55 -4.28 11.33
C ILE A 58 7.64 -4.36 9.81
N LYS A 59 6.51 -4.51 9.11
CA LYS A 59 6.48 -4.53 7.65
C LYS A 59 7.13 -3.30 7.02
N ARG A 60 6.80 -2.10 7.50
CA ARG A 60 7.42 -0.86 6.99
C ARG A 60 8.93 -0.82 7.22
N ARG A 61 9.40 -1.25 8.39
CA ARG A 61 10.84 -1.33 8.69
C ARG A 61 11.54 -2.37 7.82
N GLN A 62 10.88 -3.50 7.54
CA GLN A 62 11.42 -4.51 6.64
C GLN A 62 11.62 -3.95 5.24
N CYS A 63 10.62 -3.25 4.68
CA CYS A 63 10.77 -2.61 3.37
C CYS A 63 11.96 -1.63 3.33
N SER A 64 12.08 -0.78 4.36
CA SER A 64 13.23 0.15 4.46
C SER A 64 14.56 -0.58 4.58
N LEU A 65 14.60 -1.72 5.28
CA LEU A 65 15.80 -2.54 5.39
C LEU A 65 16.14 -3.18 4.04
N ASP A 66 15.14 -3.68 3.30
CA ASP A 66 15.32 -4.29 1.99
C ASP A 66 15.92 -3.28 1.00
N ASP A 67 15.47 -2.02 1.02
CA ASP A 67 16.03 -0.94 0.20
C ASP A 67 17.52 -0.69 0.53
N LEU A 68 17.88 -0.63 1.81
CA LEU A 68 19.25 -0.45 2.26
C LEU A 68 20.15 -1.63 1.86
N VAL A 69 19.64 -2.86 1.98
CA VAL A 69 20.33 -4.08 1.57
C VAL A 69 20.56 -4.08 0.05
N ALA A 70 19.55 -3.69 -0.72
CA ALA A 70 19.65 -3.58 -2.18
C ALA A 70 20.71 -2.54 -2.60
N GLU A 71 20.74 -1.38 -1.95
CA GLU A 71 21.73 -0.35 -2.24
C GLU A 71 23.15 -0.80 -1.87
N ARG A 72 23.33 -1.43 -0.71
CA ARG A 72 24.59 -2.06 -0.32
C ARG A 72 25.06 -3.06 -1.38
N GLN A 73 24.17 -3.93 -1.86
CA GLN A 73 24.51 -4.92 -2.87
C GLN A 73 24.90 -4.27 -4.21
N LYS A 74 24.21 -3.20 -4.62
CA LYS A 74 24.59 -2.44 -5.84
C LYS A 74 26.00 -1.86 -5.72
N ILE A 75 26.34 -1.28 -4.58
CA ILE A 75 27.68 -0.72 -4.32
C ILE A 75 28.73 -1.84 -4.39
N MET A 76 28.50 -2.95 -3.68
CA MET A 76 29.40 -4.11 -3.71
C MET A 76 29.62 -4.63 -5.14
N ASN A 77 28.53 -4.87 -5.89
CA ASN A 77 28.60 -5.34 -7.27
C ASN A 77 29.35 -4.36 -8.17
N ARG A 78 29.15 -3.05 -7.99
CA ARG A 78 29.88 -2.01 -8.72
C ARG A 78 31.38 -2.06 -8.42
N SER A 79 31.76 -2.21 -7.16
CA SER A 79 33.16 -2.32 -6.75
C SER A 79 33.82 -3.61 -7.26
N ILE A 80 33.14 -4.76 -7.18
CA ILE A 80 33.62 -6.03 -7.74
C ILE A 80 33.84 -5.89 -9.26
N ARG A 81 32.92 -5.25 -9.98
CA ARG A 81 33.08 -5.02 -11.43
C ARG A 81 34.28 -4.11 -11.73
N ARG A 82 34.52 -3.07 -10.94
CA ARG A 82 35.72 -2.22 -11.08
C ARG A 82 36.99 -3.04 -10.86
N MET A 83 37.06 -3.82 -9.79
CA MET A 83 38.19 -4.70 -9.49
C MET A 83 38.44 -5.72 -10.62
N ARG A 84 37.39 -6.35 -11.16
CA ARG A 84 37.54 -7.31 -12.28
C ARG A 84 38.12 -6.66 -13.54
N ARG A 85 37.64 -5.46 -13.90
CA ARG A 85 38.17 -4.69 -15.04
C ARG A 85 39.62 -4.30 -14.85
N ASP A 86 39.98 -3.85 -13.65
CA ASP A 86 41.35 -3.50 -13.29
C ASP A 86 42.29 -4.71 -13.40
N SER A 87 41.80 -5.90 -13.04
CA SER A 87 42.50 -7.17 -13.25
C SER A 87 42.49 -7.70 -14.69
N GLY A 88 42.01 -6.93 -15.67
CA GLY A 88 41.93 -7.31 -17.08
C GLY A 88 40.89 -8.38 -17.41
N LYS A 89 39.99 -8.71 -16.47
CA LYS A 89 38.96 -9.75 -16.62
C LYS A 89 37.64 -9.11 -17.03
N ASN A 90 37.27 -9.20 -18.31
CA ASN A 90 35.93 -8.90 -18.82
C ASN A 90 35.33 -10.12 -19.52
#